data_AF-A0A7Y5KNQ3-F1
#
_entry.id   AF-A0A7Y5KNQ3-F1
#
_cell.length_a   1.000
_cell.length_b   1.000
_cell.length_c   1.000
_cell.angle_alpha   90.00
_cell.angle_beta   90.00
_cell.angle_gamma   90.00
#
_symmetry.space_group_name_H-M   'P 1'
#
loop_
_entity.id
_entity.type
_entity.pdbx_description
1 polymer ?
#
loop_
_entity_poly.entity_id
_entity_poly.type
_entity_poly.pdbx_seq_one_letter_code
_entity_poly.pdbx_strand_id
1 'polypeptide(L)'
;MSHPQRPLRPSRRSQVPPFEVMDVLDRVAVLRAAGRDVVSLCAGEPSGGAPTLVSAAASRIHASGRALTYTSALGIHELRAEIAAHYGRWYG
;
A
#
# COMPACT_ATOMS: atom_id res chain seq x y z
N MET A 1 -1.34 41.88 20.06
CA MET A 1 -1.63 41.07 21.26
C MET A 1 -1.33 39.61 20.92
N SER A 2 -0.21 39.06 21.41
CA SER A 2 0.20 37.68 21.13
C SER A 2 -0.59 36.72 22.03
N HIS A 3 -1.36 35.80 21.44
CA HIS A 3 -2.01 34.73 22.19
C HIS A 3 -0.99 33.62 22.50
N PRO A 4 -0.87 33.15 23.75
CA PRO A 4 0.01 32.03 24.06
C PRO A 4 -0.49 30.79 23.32
N GLN A 5 0.31 30.27 22.39
CA GLN A 5 0.00 29.02 21.71
C GLN A 5 0.07 27.86 22.71
N ARG A 6 -1.09 27.23 22.94
CA ARG A 6 -1.17 26.02 23.75
C ARG A 6 -0.57 24.86 22.94
N PRO A 7 0.38 24.08 23.49
CA PRO A 7 1.00 22.99 22.74
C PRO A 7 -0.06 21.97 22.33
N LEU A 8 -0.02 21.58 21.05
CA LEU A 8 -0.91 20.56 20.50
C LEU A 8 -0.66 19.24 21.23
N ARG A 9 -1.73 18.68 21.81
CA ARG A 9 -1.68 17.36 22.44
C ARG A 9 -2.23 16.33 21.46
N PRO A 10 -1.60 15.13 21.36
CA PRO A 10 -2.16 14.04 20.59
C PRO A 10 -3.58 13.71 21.04
N SER A 11 -4.45 13.37 20.09
CA SER A 11 -5.81 12.95 20.40
C SER A 11 -5.81 11.61 21.12
N ARG A 12 -6.76 11.39 22.04
CA ARG A 12 -6.94 10.08 22.70
C ARG A 12 -7.22 8.95 21.71
N ARG A 13 -7.86 9.22 20.56
CA ARG A 13 -8.09 8.21 19.51
C ARG A 13 -6.81 7.70 18.84
N SER A 14 -5.69 8.41 19.00
CA SER A 14 -4.38 8.00 18.51
C SER A 14 -3.69 7.02 19.46
N GLN A 15 -4.30 6.68 20.60
CA GLN A 15 -3.82 5.65 21.52
C GLN A 15 -4.14 4.25 20.99
N VAL A 16 -3.60 3.93 19.82
CA VAL A 16 -3.65 2.60 19.20
C VAL A 16 -2.25 2.00 19.20
N PRO A 17 -2.10 0.68 19.41
CA PRO A 17 -0.80 0.04 19.27
C PRO A 17 -0.29 0.17 17.81
N PRO A 18 1.04 0.21 17.60
CA PRO A 18 1.61 0.23 16.26
C PRO A 18 1.38 -1.12 15.55
N PHE A 19 1.63 -1.14 14.25
CA PHE A 19 1.66 -2.38 13.49
C PHE A 19 3.02 -3.07 13.69
N GLU A 20 3.13 -3.87 14.76
CA GLU A 20 4.36 -4.54 15.24
C GLU A 20 5.15 -5.31 14.18
N VAL A 21 4.48 -5.81 13.12
CA VAL A 21 5.14 -6.53 12.02
C VAL A 21 6.17 -5.66 11.30
N MET A 22 5.95 -4.34 11.23
CA MET A 22 6.89 -3.43 10.57
C MET A 22 8.24 -3.39 11.28
N ASP A 23 8.27 -3.39 12.62
CA ASP A 23 9.52 -3.39 13.40
C ASP A 23 10.31 -4.68 13.20
N VAL A 24 9.61 -5.82 13.06
CA VAL A 24 10.23 -7.11 12.73
C VAL A 24 10.87 -7.08 11.35
N LEU A 25 10.16 -6.55 10.34
CA LEU A 25 10.67 -6.45 8.98
C LEU A 25 11.88 -5.49 8.89
N ASP A 26 11.83 -4.36 9.58
CA ASP A 26 12.97 -3.43 9.67
C ASP A 26 14.17 -4.09 10.33
N ARG A 27 13.96 -4.88 11.40
CA ARG A 27 15.05 -5.61 12.04
C ARG A 27 15.67 -6.65 11.10
N VAL A 28 14.85 -7.37 10.34
CA VAL A 28 15.32 -8.30 9.30
C VAL A 28 16.16 -7.56 8.26
N ALA A 29 15.72 -6.40 7.79
CA ALA A 29 16.46 -5.59 6.82
C ALA A 29 17.83 -5.14 7.37
N VAL A 30 17.87 -4.65 8.62
CA VAL A 30 19.11 -4.26 9.30
C VAL A 30 20.08 -5.43 9.43
N LEU A 31 19.60 -6.62 9.82
CA LEU A 31 20.45 -7.81 9.95
C LEU A 31 21.03 -8.24 8.59
N ARG A 32 20.21 -8.26 7.53
CA ARG A 32 20.65 -8.58 6.17
C ARG A 32 21.67 -7.58 5.65
N ALA A 33 21.46 -6.29 5.88
CA ALA A 33 22.40 -5.23 5.51
C ALA A 33 23.74 -5.37 6.26
N ALA A 34 23.72 -5.91 7.48
CA ALA A 34 24.92 -6.26 8.24
C ALA A 34 25.57 -7.59 7.81
N GLY A 35 25.14 -8.19 6.68
CA GLY A 35 25.70 -9.43 6.13
C GLY A 35 25.26 -10.70 6.84
N ARG A 36 24.21 -10.64 7.67
CA ARG A 36 23.67 -11.83 8.35
C ARG A 36 22.77 -12.61 7.41
N ASP A 37 22.91 -13.93 7.43
CA ASP A 37 21.94 -14.83 6.80
C ASP A 37 20.66 -14.91 7.67
N VAL A 38 19.54 -14.48 7.09
CA VAL A 38 18.25 -14.34 7.80
C VAL A 38 17.11 -14.87 6.92
N VAL A 39 16.52 -15.97 7.39
CA VAL A 39 15.26 -16.50 6.86
C VAL A 39 14.10 -15.76 7.52
N SER A 40 13.35 -14.99 6.74
CA SER A 40 12.17 -14.25 7.21
C SER A 40 10.91 -15.05 6.92
N LEU A 41 10.21 -15.45 7.98
CA LEU A 41 8.92 -16.17 7.91
C LEU A 41 7.77 -15.31 8.46
N CYS A 42 8.01 -14.01 8.67
CA CYS A 42 7.09 -13.09 9.33
C CYS A 42 6.40 -12.12 8.35
N ALA A 43 6.75 -12.15 7.08
CA ALA A 43 6.12 -11.28 6.08
C ALA A 43 4.67 -11.71 5.82
N GLY A 44 3.76 -10.75 5.86
CA GLY A 44 2.33 -10.96 5.59
C GLY A 44 1.92 -10.78 4.12
N GLU A 45 2.88 -10.57 3.22
CA GLU A 45 2.66 -10.35 1.79
C GLU A 45 3.31 -11.46 0.93
N PRO A 46 2.81 -11.72 -0.28
CA PRO A 46 3.46 -12.63 -1.21
C PRO A 46 4.86 -12.13 -1.59
N SER A 47 5.79 -13.06 -1.86
CA SER A 47 7.15 -12.73 -2.31
C SER A 47 7.23 -12.23 -3.76
N GLY A 48 6.17 -12.45 -4.55
CA GLY A 48 6.09 -12.04 -5.95
C GLY A 48 5.47 -10.65 -6.11
N GLY A 49 5.96 -9.90 -7.09
CA GLY A 49 5.33 -8.65 -7.50
C GLY A 49 4.01 -8.85 -8.25
N ALA A 50 3.43 -7.76 -8.75
CA ALA A 50 2.25 -7.81 -9.59
C ALA A 50 2.49 -8.66 -10.87
N PRO A 51 1.45 -9.32 -11.43
CA PRO A 51 1.58 -10.07 -12.68
C PRO A 51 2.14 -9.20 -13.83
N THR A 52 2.96 -9.79 -14.70
CA THR A 52 3.65 -9.07 -15.79
C THR A 52 2.71 -8.24 -16.67
N LEU A 53 1.49 -8.73 -16.93
CA LEU A 53 0.49 -8.00 -17.72
C LEU A 53 0.00 -6.72 -17.03
N VAL A 54 -0.09 -6.73 -15.70
CA VAL A 54 -0.44 -5.55 -14.89
C VAL A 54 0.68 -4.53 -14.96
N SER A 55 1.94 -4.96 -14.75
CA SER A 55 3.11 -4.08 -14.86
C SER A 55 3.21 -3.45 -16.25
N ALA A 56 3.02 -4.24 -17.32
CA ALA A 56 3.07 -3.74 -18.68
C ALA A 56 1.95 -2.73 -18.98
N ALA A 57 0.73 -2.95 -18.46
CA ALA A 57 -0.37 -2.00 -18.59
C ALA A 57 -0.07 -0.67 -17.88
N ALA A 58 0.47 -0.73 -16.66
CA ALA A 58 0.88 0.46 -15.91
C ALA A 58 1.98 1.24 -16.66
N SER A 59 3.01 0.56 -17.18
CA SER A 59 4.08 1.19 -17.96
C SER A 59 3.54 1.89 -19.21
N ARG A 60 2.62 1.26 -19.95
CA ARG A 60 2.00 1.87 -21.14
C ARG A 60 1.20 3.13 -20.79
N ILE A 61 0.40 3.08 -19.74
CA ILE A 61 -0.41 4.23 -19.30
C ILE A 61 0.49 5.39 -18.85
N HIS A 62 1.58 5.10 -18.14
CA HIS A 62 2.52 6.12 -17.70
C HIS A 62 3.24 6.77 -18.88
N ALA A 63 3.65 5.96 -19.88
CA ALA A 63 4.34 6.45 -21.07
C ALA A 63 3.43 7.20 -22.05
N SER A 64 2.10 7.05 -21.97
CA SER A 64 1.18 7.65 -22.95
C SER A 64 0.93 9.14 -22.74
N GLY A 65 1.52 9.76 -21.71
CA GLY A 65 1.25 11.16 -21.35
C GLY A 65 -0.15 11.40 -20.81
N ARG A 66 -0.91 10.33 -20.50
CA ARG A 66 -2.24 10.46 -19.90
C ARG A 66 -2.11 11.10 -18.53
N ALA A 67 -2.86 12.19 -18.31
CA ALA A 67 -2.92 12.83 -17.00
C ALA A 67 -3.53 11.85 -15.97
N LEU A 68 -2.75 11.53 -14.93
CA LEU A 68 -3.15 10.66 -13.82
C LEU A 68 -3.74 11.50 -12.67
N THR A 69 -4.80 12.24 -12.97
CA THR A 69 -5.49 13.12 -12.01
C THR A 69 -6.60 12.37 -11.26
N TYR A 70 -7.33 13.10 -10.42
CA TYR A 70 -8.42 12.53 -9.62
C TYR A 70 -9.41 11.73 -10.46
N THR A 71 -9.75 10.55 -9.96
CA THR A 71 -10.88 9.73 -10.45
C THR A 71 -12.11 9.98 -9.59
N SER A 72 -13.24 9.39 -9.96
CA SER A 72 -14.39 9.29 -9.04
C SER A 72 -13.96 8.73 -7.69
N ALA A 73 -14.60 9.19 -6.61
CA ALA A 73 -14.36 8.70 -5.24
C ALA A 73 -14.61 7.18 -5.10
N LEU A 74 -15.44 6.60 -5.98
CA LEU A 74 -15.69 5.16 -6.02
C LEU A 74 -14.68 4.39 -6.89
N GLY A 75 -13.76 5.07 -7.56
CA GLY A 75 -12.87 4.52 -8.57
C GLY A 75 -13.41 4.61 -10.01
N ILE A 76 -12.56 4.30 -11.00
CA ILE A 76 -12.92 4.31 -12.42
C ILE A 76 -14.00 3.26 -12.73
N HIS A 77 -14.90 3.58 -13.66
CA HIS A 77 -16.05 2.73 -13.97
C HIS A 77 -15.61 1.37 -14.50
N GLU A 78 -14.61 1.35 -15.38
CA GLU A 78 -14.11 0.15 -16.05
C GLU A 78 -13.59 -0.89 -15.05
N LEU A 79 -12.84 -0.46 -14.03
CA LEU A 79 -12.34 -1.36 -12.98
C LEU A 79 -13.50 -1.93 -12.14
N ARG A 80 -14.47 -1.09 -11.78
CA ARG A 80 -15.64 -1.51 -10.98
C ARG A 80 -16.50 -2.52 -11.74
N ALA A 81 -16.74 -2.28 -13.03
CA ALA A 81 -17.47 -3.17 -13.89
C ALA A 81 -16.76 -4.52 -14.04
N GLU A 82 -15.43 -4.52 -14.23
CA GLU A 82 -14.66 -5.76 -14.34
C GLU A 82 -14.58 -6.54 -13.03
N ILE A 83 -14.51 -5.88 -11.88
CA ILE A 83 -14.62 -6.57 -10.58
C ILE A 83 -15.97 -7.27 -10.48
N ALA A 84 -17.08 -6.57 -10.73
CA ALA A 84 -18.42 -7.17 -10.66
C ALA A 84 -18.57 -8.35 -11.63
N ALA A 85 -18.08 -8.19 -12.87
CA ALA A 85 -18.10 -9.25 -13.88
C ALA A 85 -17.20 -10.43 -13.49
N HIS A 86 -16.03 -10.18 -12.88
CA HIS A 86 -15.16 -11.24 -12.36
C HIS A 86 -15.89 -12.06 -11.30
N TYR A 87 -16.60 -11.42 -10.37
CA TYR A 87 -17.37 -12.14 -9.37
C TYR A 87 -18.42 -13.05 -10.00
N GLY A 88 -19.19 -12.56 -10.97
CA GLY A 88 -20.15 -13.40 -11.70
C GLY A 88 -19.51 -14.53 -12.52
N ARG A 89 -18.33 -14.30 -13.12
CA ARG A 89 -17.59 -15.33 -13.87
C ARG A 89 -17.02 -16.42 -12.97
N TRP A 90 -16.52 -16.05 -11.79
CA TRP A 90 -15.73 -16.94 -10.94
C TRP A 90 -16.58 -17.63 -9.87
N TYR A 91 -17.57 -16.93 -9.32
CA TYR A 91 -18.36 -17.39 -8.18
C TYR A 91 -19.85 -17.57 -8.50
N GLY A 92 -20.35 -17.00 -9.59
CA GLY A 92 -21.78 -17.05 -9.96
C GLY A 92 -22.68 -16.26 -9.03
#